data_AF-W7E9F4-F1
#
_entry.id   AF-W7E9F4-F1
#
_cell.length_a   1.000
_cell.length_b   1.000
_cell.length_c   1.000
_cell.angle_alpha   90.00
_cell.angle_beta   90.00
_cell.angle_gamma   90.00
#
_symmetry.space_group_name_H-M   'P 1'
#
loop_
_entity.id
_entity.type
_entity.pdbx_description
1 polymer ?
#
loop_
_entity_poly.entity_id
_entity_poly.type
_entity_poly.pdbx_seq_one_letter_code
_entity_poly.pdbx_strand_id
1 'polypeptide(L)'
;MRFQSLLAFPVSLALLWSAAGPFTNAAPAPLPPDAVTTNIQLPRQIEHVLYGSDVEDVNVTTNHLVRRGCFPSKEEEDDIGPTTCDGSVPPLDELRAQIQRWGQVAARRPAFYTFLGAGGAIKTSKCWVQTHPDLIAPVPNPKIDNLGAVFFDDIVDKRYEAVIGSALSAGRQVSYQKLLSQAMAMESQGEVWIFTKADVDFDTLPPDNTWKNWELPALTRNDKVDRIIRTDPTDGSDPPITRVIWQRGDPPTANEPRGLVES
;
A
#
# COMPACT_ATOMS: atom_id res chain seq x y z
N MET A 1 4.21 83.39 11.00
CA MET A 1 4.52 83.15 12.43
C MET A 1 5.05 81.73 12.59
N ARG A 2 6.14 81.58 13.36
CA ARG A 2 6.85 80.33 13.65
C ARG A 2 6.03 79.42 14.58
N PHE A 3 6.13 78.09 14.46
CA PHE A 3 6.84 77.24 15.42
C PHE A 3 6.96 75.79 14.91
N GLN A 4 8.14 75.22 15.15
CA GLN A 4 8.54 73.81 14.99
C GLN A 4 8.11 72.97 16.20
N SER A 5 7.95 71.66 16.02
CA SER A 5 8.38 70.56 16.93
C SER A 5 7.60 69.28 16.63
N LEU A 6 8.08 68.05 16.79
CA LEU A 6 9.39 67.46 17.09
C LEU A 6 9.28 65.95 16.78
N LEU A 7 10.42 65.33 16.53
CA LEU A 7 10.66 63.90 16.37
C LEU A 7 10.39 63.09 17.66
N ALA A 8 10.04 61.80 17.52
CA ALA A 8 10.58 60.72 18.36
C ALA A 8 10.33 59.33 17.73
N PHE A 9 11.42 58.65 17.34
CA PHE A 9 11.56 57.19 17.19
C PHE A 9 11.93 56.58 18.58
N PRO A 10 12.31 55.29 18.70
CA PRO A 10 11.51 54.12 19.08
C PRO A 10 11.87 53.62 20.50
N VAL A 11 11.17 52.59 21.02
CA VAL A 11 11.69 51.80 22.16
C VAL A 11 11.76 50.34 21.75
N SER A 12 12.98 49.92 21.42
CA SER A 12 13.42 48.54 21.46
C SER A 12 13.48 48.08 22.92
N LEU A 13 12.94 46.89 23.22
CA LEU A 13 13.35 46.12 24.39
C LEU A 13 14.05 44.86 23.90
N ALA A 14 15.38 44.91 23.93
CA ALA A 14 16.24 43.75 23.87
C ALA A 14 16.46 43.25 25.31
N LEU A 15 16.35 41.94 25.52
CA LEU A 15 17.00 41.24 26.62
C LEU A 15 17.91 40.19 26.00
N LEU A 16 19.18 40.57 25.86
CA LEU A 16 20.30 39.65 25.78
C LEU A 16 20.55 39.07 27.18
N TRP A 17 20.88 37.78 27.21
CA TRP A 17 21.95 37.29 28.07
C TRP A 17 23.08 36.75 27.18
N SER A 18 24.23 37.40 27.26
CA SER A 18 25.56 36.88 26.90
C SER A 18 26.03 35.94 28.03
N ALA A 19 27.04 35.07 27.93
CA ALA A 19 28.32 35.05 27.22
C ALA A 19 28.81 33.56 27.19
N ALA A 20 29.88 33.08 26.56
CA ALA A 20 31.05 33.62 25.85
C ALA A 20 31.58 32.48 24.91
N GLY A 21 32.17 32.82 23.77
CA GLY A 21 32.76 31.87 22.78
C GLY A 21 34.20 31.42 23.14
N PRO A 22 35.14 31.28 22.20
CA PRO A 22 35.06 30.79 20.80
C PRO A 22 36.20 29.77 20.49
N PHE A 23 35.98 28.73 19.66
CA PHE A 23 37.09 28.05 18.96
C PHE A 23 36.66 27.59 17.56
N THR A 24 37.09 28.37 16.57
CA THR A 24 37.75 27.97 15.32
C THR A 24 37.31 26.70 14.57
N ASN A 25 36.93 26.92 13.31
CA ASN A 25 36.86 25.95 12.21
C ASN A 25 38.02 24.94 12.21
N ALA A 26 37.69 23.65 12.12
CA ALA A 26 38.56 22.63 11.52
C ALA A 26 37.68 21.64 10.74
N ALA A 27 37.98 21.48 9.45
CA ALA A 27 37.45 20.40 8.63
C ALA A 27 37.90 19.04 9.23
N PRO A 28 37.09 17.98 9.12
CA PRO A 28 37.50 16.66 9.60
C PRO A 28 38.74 16.17 8.84
N ALA A 29 39.70 15.64 9.60
CA ALA A 29 40.95 15.09 9.06
C ALA A 29 40.69 13.87 8.14
N PRO A 30 41.58 13.61 7.16
CA PRO A 30 41.51 12.39 6.35
C PRO A 30 41.82 11.16 7.22
N LEU A 31 41.08 10.08 7.01
CA LEU A 31 41.31 8.79 7.67
C LEU A 31 42.66 8.18 7.24
N PRO A 32 43.43 7.57 8.16
CA PRO A 32 44.69 6.89 7.84
C PRO A 32 44.46 5.62 7.00
N PRO A 33 45.40 5.27 6.09
CA PRO A 33 45.40 3.98 5.41
C PRO A 33 45.84 2.89 6.41
N ASP A 34 45.39 1.67 6.18
CA ASP A 34 45.66 0.45 6.96
C ASP A 34 44.76 0.19 8.17
N ALA A 35 43.49 -0.12 7.87
CA ALA A 35 42.66 -0.97 8.72
C ALA A 35 42.36 -2.29 7.98
N VAL A 36 43.22 -3.26 8.23
CA VAL A 36 43.08 -4.72 8.12
C VAL A 36 41.76 -5.23 7.50
N THR A 37 41.85 -5.69 6.26
CA THR A 37 40.91 -6.63 5.64
C THR A 37 40.76 -7.87 6.52
N THR A 38 39.65 -7.97 7.24
CA THR A 38 39.24 -9.24 7.83
C THR A 38 38.34 -9.93 6.81
N ASN A 39 38.92 -10.85 6.03
CA ASN A 39 38.16 -11.79 5.21
C ASN A 39 37.32 -12.67 6.15
N ILE A 40 36.05 -12.35 6.33
CA ILE A 40 35.09 -13.26 6.94
C ILE A 40 34.73 -14.28 5.87
N GLN A 41 35.43 -15.41 5.90
CA GLN A 41 35.14 -16.59 5.10
C GLN A 41 33.92 -17.28 5.73
N LEU A 42 32.74 -17.11 5.12
CA LEU A 42 31.54 -17.86 5.55
C LEU A 42 31.77 -19.37 5.32
N PRO A 43 31.61 -20.23 6.35
CA PRO A 43 31.66 -21.66 6.13
C PRO A 43 30.44 -22.10 5.32
N ARG A 44 30.69 -22.71 4.15
CA ARG A 44 29.75 -23.61 3.48
C ARG A 44 29.59 -24.85 4.35
N GLN A 45 28.49 -24.95 5.09
CA GLN A 45 27.88 -26.22 5.44
C GLN A 45 26.36 -26.06 5.44
N ILE A 46 25.72 -26.50 4.35
CA ILE A 46 24.30 -26.86 4.38
C ILE A 46 24.28 -28.30 4.90
N GLU A 47 24.11 -28.45 6.21
CA GLU A 47 23.67 -29.72 6.76
C GLU A 47 22.17 -29.86 6.49
N HIS A 48 21.81 -30.96 5.85
CA HIS A 48 20.45 -31.43 5.70
C HIS A 48 19.84 -31.66 7.09
N VAL A 49 19.07 -30.70 7.59
CA VAL A 49 18.19 -30.95 8.73
C VAL A 49 16.93 -31.63 8.19
N LEU A 50 16.95 -32.96 8.27
CA LEU A 50 15.77 -33.80 8.32
C LEU A 50 14.93 -33.39 9.53
N TYR A 51 13.84 -32.66 9.30
CA TYR A 51 12.73 -32.65 10.25
C TYR A 51 11.72 -33.70 9.80
N GLY A 52 11.68 -34.79 10.58
CA GLY A 52 10.63 -35.79 10.52
C GLY A 52 9.33 -35.22 11.07
N SER A 53 8.26 -35.51 10.32
CA SER A 53 6.94 -35.94 10.80
C SER A 53 6.41 -35.28 12.06
N ASP A 54 5.56 -34.28 11.86
CA ASP A 54 4.15 -34.33 12.28
C ASP A 54 3.42 -33.14 11.62
N VAL A 55 3.22 -33.25 10.31
CA VAL A 55 2.19 -32.49 9.60
C VAL A 55 1.15 -33.51 9.23
N GLU A 56 0.00 -33.48 9.88
CA GLU A 56 -1.17 -34.15 9.35
C GLU A 56 -1.35 -33.67 7.91
N ASP A 57 -1.21 -34.61 6.96
CA ASP A 57 -1.56 -34.41 5.57
C ASP A 57 -3.05 -34.04 5.48
N VAL A 58 -3.35 -32.75 5.59
CA VAL A 58 -4.61 -32.22 5.06
C VAL A 58 -4.46 -32.26 3.56
N ASN A 59 -4.89 -33.39 3.02
CA ASN A 59 -5.11 -33.64 1.62
C ASN A 59 -6.02 -32.53 1.06
N VAL A 60 -5.44 -31.44 0.56
CA VAL A 60 -6.17 -30.39 -0.18
C VAL A 60 -6.42 -30.94 -1.58
N THR A 61 -7.31 -31.93 -1.65
CA THR A 61 -7.99 -32.26 -2.89
C THR A 61 -8.96 -31.12 -3.21
N THR A 62 -8.65 -30.42 -4.30
CA THR A 62 -9.59 -29.71 -5.17
C THR A 62 -11.04 -30.19 -5.01
N ASN A 63 -11.87 -29.36 -4.37
CA ASN A 63 -13.14 -28.84 -4.92
C ASN A 63 -14.13 -28.40 -3.82
N HIS A 64 -14.68 -27.20 -4.04
CA HIS A 64 -15.98 -26.71 -3.58
C HIS A 64 -16.17 -26.43 -2.08
N LEU A 65 -16.17 -25.13 -1.78
CA LEU A 65 -16.88 -24.43 -0.71
C LEU A 65 -18.18 -25.11 -0.29
N VAL A 66 -18.16 -26.00 0.73
CA VAL A 66 -19.35 -26.32 1.54
C VAL A 66 -18.96 -26.81 2.94
N ARG A 67 -19.35 -26.07 3.98
CA ARG A 67 -20.05 -26.64 5.13
C ARG A 67 -21.10 -25.65 5.63
N ARG A 68 -22.31 -26.18 5.81
CA ARG A 68 -23.60 -25.50 5.99
C ARG A 68 -23.74 -24.87 7.37
N GLY A 69 -24.51 -23.78 7.42
CA GLY A 69 -25.37 -23.45 8.55
C GLY A 69 -25.15 -22.05 9.11
N CYS A 70 -26.10 -21.14 8.87
CA CYS A 70 -26.30 -19.98 9.73
C CYS A 70 -26.77 -20.48 11.10
N PHE A 71 -25.91 -20.57 12.12
CA PHE A 71 -26.29 -20.39 13.52
C PHE A 71 -25.06 -19.96 14.35
N PRO A 72 -25.19 -18.91 15.19
CA PRO A 72 -24.08 -18.36 15.95
C PRO A 72 -23.94 -19.10 17.29
N SER A 73 -22.70 -19.36 17.71
CA SER A 73 -22.41 -19.71 19.09
C SER A 73 -21.11 -19.03 19.52
N LYS A 74 -21.27 -17.82 20.09
CA LYS A 74 -20.35 -17.08 20.95
C LYS A 74 -18.87 -17.10 20.55
N GLU A 75 -18.47 -16.08 19.81
CA GLU A 75 -17.16 -15.45 19.92
C GLU A 75 -17.41 -13.95 20.05
N GLU A 76 -16.57 -13.25 20.82
CA GLU A 76 -16.78 -11.85 21.25
C GLU A 76 -17.26 -10.95 20.08
N GLU A 77 -18.48 -10.45 20.23
CA GLU A 77 -19.43 -10.09 19.16
C GLU A 77 -19.24 -8.66 18.62
N ASP A 78 -18.21 -7.92 19.07
CA ASP A 78 -18.15 -6.46 18.89
C ASP A 78 -17.31 -5.97 17.69
N ASP A 79 -16.61 -6.84 16.95
CA ASP A 79 -15.60 -6.38 15.98
C ASP A 79 -15.80 -6.74 14.51
N ILE A 80 -16.88 -7.44 14.17
CA ILE A 80 -17.27 -7.66 12.78
C ILE A 80 -18.43 -6.71 12.50
N GLY A 81 -18.12 -5.54 11.92
CA GLY A 81 -19.13 -4.59 11.42
C GLY A 81 -20.14 -5.25 10.46
N PRO A 82 -21.21 -4.54 10.06
CA PRO A 82 -22.36 -5.14 9.39
C PRO A 82 -21.96 -6.11 8.28
N THR A 83 -22.55 -7.29 8.30
CA THR A 83 -22.34 -8.33 7.29
C THR A 83 -23.66 -8.50 6.56
N THR A 84 -23.67 -8.24 5.26
CA THR A 84 -24.88 -8.28 4.45
C THR A 84 -25.33 -9.73 4.25
N CYS A 85 -26.08 -10.26 5.22
CA CYS A 85 -26.65 -11.61 5.18
C CYS A 85 -27.69 -11.81 4.07
N ASP A 86 -28.13 -10.72 3.42
CA ASP A 86 -29.09 -10.70 2.30
C ASP A 86 -28.41 -10.83 0.93
N GLY A 87 -27.08 -10.99 0.90
CA GLY A 87 -26.28 -11.10 -0.31
C GLY A 87 -26.14 -9.78 -1.07
N SER A 88 -26.47 -8.63 -0.44
CA SER A 88 -26.20 -7.29 -0.98
C SER A 88 -24.71 -6.96 -0.89
N VAL A 89 -24.19 -6.16 -1.83
CA VAL A 89 -22.80 -5.69 -1.75
C VAL A 89 -22.76 -4.58 -0.69
N PRO A 90 -21.87 -4.66 0.32
CA PRO A 90 -21.74 -3.61 1.32
C PRO A 90 -21.53 -2.22 0.68
N PRO A 91 -22.12 -1.16 1.24
CA PRO A 91 -21.94 0.19 0.73
C PRO A 91 -20.47 0.64 0.85
N LEU A 92 -20.07 1.58 -0.01
CA LEU A 92 -18.69 2.04 -0.12
C LEU A 92 -18.10 2.53 1.22
N ASP A 93 -18.87 3.29 2.00
CA ASP A 93 -18.40 3.82 3.28
C ASP A 93 -18.12 2.73 4.32
N GLU A 94 -18.88 1.63 4.28
CA GLU A 94 -18.63 0.46 5.13
C GLU A 94 -17.32 -0.23 4.73
N LEU A 95 -17.09 -0.44 3.43
CA LEU A 95 -15.83 -1.02 2.94
C LEU A 95 -14.62 -0.17 3.35
N ARG A 96 -14.75 1.16 3.28
CA ARG A 96 -13.71 2.08 3.75
C ARG A 96 -13.47 1.95 5.25
N ALA A 97 -14.54 1.85 6.05
CA ALA A 97 -14.42 1.63 7.49
C ALA A 97 -13.71 0.31 7.83
N GLN A 98 -13.96 -0.76 7.07
CA GLN A 98 -13.27 -2.05 7.26
C GLN A 98 -11.78 -1.96 6.90
N ILE A 99 -11.42 -1.26 5.83
CA ILE A 99 -10.02 -1.02 5.45
C ILE A 99 -9.30 -0.20 6.54
N GLN A 100 -9.94 0.85 7.05
CA GLN A 100 -9.39 1.67 8.12
C GLN A 100 -9.22 0.88 9.42
N ARG A 101 -10.19 0.04 9.78
CA ARG A 101 -10.12 -0.86 10.94
C ARG A 101 -8.97 -1.86 10.84
N TRP A 102 -8.76 -2.43 9.65
CA TRP A 102 -7.65 -3.36 9.40
C TRP A 102 -6.28 -2.66 9.36
N GLY A 103 -6.24 -1.41 8.91
CA GLY A 103 -5.11 -0.49 9.07
C GLY A 103 -3.93 -0.70 8.11
N GLN A 104 -3.90 -1.78 7.32
CA GLN A 104 -2.76 -2.09 6.44
C GLN A 104 -2.55 -1.05 5.34
N VAL A 105 -3.64 -0.50 4.78
CA VAL A 105 -3.57 0.53 3.71
C VAL A 105 -2.97 1.84 4.19
N ALA A 106 -3.22 2.21 5.45
CA ALA A 106 -2.59 3.38 6.05
C ALA A 106 -1.12 3.12 6.43
N ALA A 107 -0.77 1.89 6.79
CA ALA A 107 0.57 1.56 7.26
C ALA A 107 1.59 1.37 6.12
N ARG A 108 1.17 0.93 4.93
CA ARG A 108 2.07 0.44 3.87
C ARG A 108 1.87 1.18 2.53
N ARG A 109 2.78 0.97 1.58
CA ARG A 109 2.63 1.46 0.20
C ARG A 109 1.52 0.70 -0.53
N PRO A 110 0.43 1.35 -0.98
CA PRO A 110 -0.62 0.65 -1.70
C PRO A 110 -0.13 0.16 -3.05
N ALA A 111 -0.38 -1.12 -3.35
CA ALA A 111 0.05 -1.78 -4.58
C ALA A 111 -1.14 -2.41 -5.33
N PHE A 112 -1.40 -1.87 -6.51
CA PHE A 112 -2.44 -2.28 -7.45
C PHE A 112 -1.83 -3.09 -8.60
N TYR A 113 -2.66 -3.81 -9.35
CA TYR A 113 -2.21 -4.57 -10.51
C TYR A 113 -3.28 -4.60 -11.60
N THR A 114 -2.85 -4.66 -12.86
CA THR A 114 -3.76 -4.85 -13.98
C THR A 114 -3.04 -5.53 -15.15
N PHE A 115 -3.75 -6.33 -15.94
CA PHE A 115 -3.20 -7.00 -17.14
C PHE A 115 -1.95 -7.89 -16.91
N LEU A 116 -1.80 -8.48 -15.72
CA LEU A 116 -0.72 -9.43 -15.38
C LEU A 116 -1.13 -10.92 -15.43
N GLY A 117 -2.35 -11.23 -15.88
CA GLY A 117 -2.90 -12.59 -15.90
C GLY A 117 -3.65 -12.96 -14.61
N ALA A 118 -4.81 -13.59 -14.76
CA ALA A 118 -5.88 -13.62 -13.76
C ALA A 118 -5.57 -14.36 -12.44
N GLY A 119 -4.62 -15.31 -12.42
CA GLY A 119 -4.31 -16.08 -11.20
C GLY A 119 -2.98 -15.72 -10.53
N GLY A 120 -2.11 -14.98 -11.21
CA GLY A 120 -0.71 -14.77 -10.78
C GLY A 120 -0.38 -13.34 -10.41
N ALA A 121 -1.23 -12.36 -10.72
CA ALA A 121 -0.89 -10.94 -10.62
C ALA A 121 -0.39 -10.52 -9.22
N ILE A 122 -1.09 -10.92 -8.15
CA ILE A 122 -0.67 -10.65 -6.77
C ILE A 122 0.67 -11.34 -6.47
N LYS A 123 0.81 -12.62 -6.81
CA LYS A 123 2.04 -13.39 -6.57
C LYS A 123 3.25 -12.78 -7.29
N THR A 124 3.09 -12.47 -8.58
CA THR A 124 4.14 -11.86 -9.41
C THR A 124 4.54 -10.50 -8.85
N SER A 125 3.57 -9.67 -8.47
CA SER A 125 3.84 -8.34 -7.90
C SER A 125 4.51 -8.44 -6.53
N LYS A 126 4.04 -9.32 -5.63
CA LYS A 126 4.70 -9.57 -4.33
C LYS A 126 6.13 -10.06 -4.49
N CYS A 127 6.37 -10.99 -5.42
CA CYS A 127 7.72 -11.46 -5.73
C CYS A 127 8.62 -10.30 -6.18
N TRP A 128 8.13 -9.42 -7.07
CA TRP A 128 8.89 -8.26 -7.53
C TRP A 128 9.24 -7.30 -6.39
N VAL A 129 8.32 -7.06 -5.44
CA VAL A 129 8.59 -6.21 -4.27
C VAL A 129 9.66 -6.82 -3.37
N GLN A 130 9.66 -8.15 -3.21
CA GLN A 130 10.67 -8.85 -2.41
C GLN A 130 12.07 -8.75 -3.01
N THR A 131 12.18 -8.68 -4.35
CA THR A 131 13.48 -8.58 -5.04
C THR A 131 13.96 -7.14 -5.20
N HIS A 132 13.12 -6.13 -4.96
CA HIS A 132 13.46 -4.71 -5.08
C HIS A 132 13.10 -3.90 -3.81
N PRO A 133 13.63 -4.30 -2.64
CA PRO A 133 13.28 -3.68 -1.35
C PRO A 133 13.76 -2.22 -1.21
N ASP A 134 14.67 -1.79 -2.06
CA ASP A 134 15.17 -0.41 -2.16
C ASP A 134 14.18 0.52 -2.86
N LEU A 135 13.37 0.00 -3.79
CA LEU A 135 12.36 0.77 -4.53
C LEU A 135 11.05 0.93 -3.77
N ILE A 136 10.63 -0.12 -3.06
CA ILE A 136 9.48 -0.08 -2.14
C ILE A 136 10.02 -0.27 -0.73
N ALA A 137 10.34 0.86 -0.10
CA ALA A 137 10.95 0.86 1.22
C ALA A 137 10.12 0.02 2.22
N PRO A 138 10.75 -0.88 2.99
CA PRO A 138 10.07 -1.53 4.10
C PRO A 138 9.58 -0.47 5.10
N VAL A 139 8.36 -0.65 5.58
CA VAL A 139 7.76 0.16 6.65
C VAL A 139 8.68 0.15 7.88
N PRO A 140 8.76 1.24 8.67
CA PRO A 140 9.36 1.15 9.99
C PRO A 140 8.68 0.04 10.79
N ASN A 141 9.49 -0.91 11.30
CA ASN A 141 9.09 -2.15 11.99
C ASN A 141 8.76 -3.35 11.07
N PRO A 142 9.78 -3.92 10.38
CA PRO A 142 9.63 -5.11 9.57
C PRO A 142 9.48 -6.35 10.47
N LYS A 143 8.25 -6.86 10.63
CA LYS A 143 8.10 -8.30 10.87
C LYS A 143 8.52 -9.03 9.59
N ILE A 144 9.01 -10.26 9.69
CA ILE A 144 9.58 -11.06 8.59
C ILE A 144 8.62 -11.20 7.38
N ASP A 145 7.33 -10.97 7.58
CA ASP A 145 6.28 -11.02 6.54
C ASP A 145 5.77 -9.63 6.09
N ASN A 146 6.39 -8.55 6.57
CA ASN A 146 5.92 -7.17 6.39
C ASN A 146 6.53 -6.55 5.13
N LEU A 147 5.98 -6.90 3.97
CA LEU A 147 6.28 -6.19 2.72
C LEU A 147 6.07 -4.68 2.95
N GLY A 148 6.96 -3.84 2.40
CA GLY A 148 6.75 -2.40 2.37
C GLY A 148 5.48 -1.96 1.64
N ALA A 149 4.80 -2.91 0.97
CA ALA A 149 3.56 -2.72 0.25
C ALA A 149 2.40 -3.58 0.78
N VAL A 150 1.18 -3.09 0.55
CA VAL A 150 -0.09 -3.78 0.80
C VAL A 150 -0.80 -4.04 -0.53
N PHE A 151 -1.28 -5.27 -0.69
CA PHE A 151 -1.99 -5.75 -1.88
C PHE A 151 -3.43 -6.08 -1.54
N PHE A 152 -4.26 -6.22 -2.57
CA PHE A 152 -5.69 -6.47 -2.47
C PHE A 152 -6.09 -7.63 -1.53
N ASP A 153 -5.26 -8.66 -1.38
CA ASP A 153 -5.52 -9.82 -0.51
C ASP A 153 -5.21 -9.59 0.99
N ASP A 154 -4.82 -8.36 1.37
CA ASP A 154 -4.47 -7.98 2.74
C ASP A 154 -5.02 -6.58 3.13
N ILE A 155 -6.06 -6.09 2.45
CA ILE A 155 -6.67 -4.77 2.73
C ILE A 155 -7.81 -4.79 3.75
N VAL A 156 -8.39 -5.96 4.03
CA VAL A 156 -9.44 -6.18 5.03
C VAL A 156 -9.17 -7.48 5.81
N ASP A 157 -9.82 -7.63 6.96
CA ASP A 157 -9.76 -8.87 7.75
C ASP A 157 -10.30 -10.04 6.91
N LYS A 158 -9.53 -11.13 6.82
CA LYS A 158 -9.91 -12.34 6.08
C LYS A 158 -11.19 -12.99 6.60
N ARG A 159 -11.52 -12.82 7.88
CA ARG A 159 -12.79 -13.28 8.48
C ARG A 159 -13.96 -12.47 7.93
N TYR A 160 -13.82 -11.14 7.85
CA TYR A 160 -14.83 -10.28 7.24
C TYR A 160 -15.04 -10.66 5.76
N GLU A 161 -13.95 -10.82 5.01
CA GLU A 161 -14.01 -11.22 3.60
C GLU A 161 -14.68 -12.58 3.40
N ALA A 162 -14.40 -13.56 4.27
CA ALA A 162 -15.03 -14.89 4.21
C ALA A 162 -16.55 -14.82 4.46
N VAL A 163 -17.00 -13.99 5.40
CA VAL A 163 -18.44 -13.82 5.68
C VAL A 163 -19.14 -13.20 4.47
N ILE A 164 -18.64 -12.08 3.95
CA ILE A 164 -19.24 -11.41 2.78
C ILE A 164 -19.20 -12.33 1.56
N GLY A 165 -18.05 -12.94 1.26
CA GLY A 165 -17.89 -13.81 0.09
C GLY A 165 -18.86 -14.99 0.07
N SER A 166 -19.22 -15.53 1.24
CA SER A 166 -20.19 -16.63 1.36
C SER A 166 -21.65 -16.23 1.08
N ALA A 167 -21.99 -14.95 1.24
CA ALA A 167 -23.33 -14.41 1.01
C ALA A 167 -23.57 -13.93 -0.43
N LEU A 168 -22.50 -13.61 -1.17
CA LEU A 168 -22.59 -13.03 -2.51
C LEU A 168 -22.72 -14.07 -3.62
N SER A 169 -23.57 -13.80 -4.61
CA SER A 169 -23.57 -14.52 -5.89
C SER A 169 -22.34 -14.17 -6.73
N ALA A 170 -21.98 -14.98 -7.72
CA ALA A 170 -20.78 -14.76 -8.56
C ALA A 170 -20.74 -13.36 -9.23
N GLY A 171 -21.87 -12.86 -9.74
CA GLY A 171 -21.94 -11.50 -10.31
C GLY A 171 -21.75 -10.39 -9.26
N ARG A 172 -22.27 -10.61 -8.05
CA ARG A 172 -22.10 -9.67 -6.93
C ARG A 172 -20.70 -9.73 -6.33
N GLN A 173 -20.00 -10.86 -6.40
CA GLN A 173 -18.60 -10.97 -6.00
C GLN A 173 -17.71 -10.06 -6.86
N VAL A 174 -17.93 -10.01 -8.18
CA VAL A 174 -17.19 -9.09 -9.07
C VAL A 174 -17.47 -7.64 -8.69
N SER A 175 -18.73 -7.30 -8.42
CA SER A 175 -19.13 -5.94 -8.05
C SER A 175 -18.54 -5.53 -6.69
N TYR A 176 -18.54 -6.44 -5.71
CA TYR A 176 -17.89 -6.28 -4.42
C TYR A 176 -16.39 -6.06 -4.56
N GLN A 177 -15.68 -6.90 -5.33
CA GLN A 177 -14.23 -6.77 -5.51
C GLN A 177 -13.85 -5.43 -6.14
N LYS A 178 -14.62 -4.97 -7.13
CA LYS A 178 -14.41 -3.65 -7.76
C LYS A 178 -14.65 -2.51 -6.78
N LEU A 179 -15.72 -2.58 -5.99
CA LEU A 179 -16.04 -1.55 -4.99
C LEU A 179 -15.02 -1.54 -3.84
N LEU A 180 -14.55 -2.71 -3.41
CA LEU A 180 -13.50 -2.83 -2.40
C LEU A 180 -12.17 -2.27 -2.91
N SER A 181 -11.84 -2.48 -4.19
CA SER A 181 -10.62 -1.90 -4.78
C SER A 181 -10.72 -0.37 -4.89
N GLN A 182 -11.91 0.15 -5.20
CA GLN A 182 -12.17 1.60 -5.12
C GLN A 182 -12.00 2.11 -3.69
N ALA A 183 -12.51 1.40 -2.67
CA ALA A 183 -12.32 1.77 -1.27
C ALA A 183 -10.83 1.79 -0.88
N MET A 184 -10.04 0.81 -1.33
CA MET A 184 -8.58 0.80 -1.16
C MET A 184 -7.93 2.04 -1.77
N ALA A 185 -8.31 2.42 -2.99
CA ALA A 185 -7.81 3.62 -3.65
C ALA A 185 -8.15 4.92 -2.88
N MET A 186 -9.33 4.99 -2.27
CA MET A 186 -9.75 6.14 -1.44
C MET A 186 -9.03 6.22 -0.09
N GLU A 187 -8.60 5.08 0.45
CA GLU A 187 -7.84 5.03 1.72
C GLU A 187 -6.31 5.02 1.53
N SER A 188 -5.86 4.93 0.28
CA SER A 188 -4.45 4.97 -0.11
C SER A 188 -3.79 6.31 0.25
N GLN A 189 -2.48 6.30 0.50
CA GLN A 189 -1.73 7.53 0.78
C GLN A 189 -0.26 7.43 0.35
N GLY A 190 0.35 8.60 0.14
CA GLY A 190 1.72 8.76 -0.30
C GLY A 190 1.94 8.21 -1.70
N GLU A 191 3.00 7.43 -1.86
CA GLU A 191 3.32 6.75 -3.11
C GLU A 191 2.50 5.46 -3.28
N VAL A 192 1.85 5.35 -4.43
CA VAL A 192 1.04 4.21 -4.85
C VAL A 192 1.68 3.54 -6.05
N TRP A 193 1.64 2.21 -6.10
CA TRP A 193 2.23 1.42 -7.18
C TRP A 193 1.16 0.73 -8.02
N ILE A 194 1.38 0.68 -9.33
CA ILE A 194 0.59 -0.13 -10.28
C ILE A 194 1.51 -1.06 -11.06
N PHE A 195 1.29 -2.36 -10.86
CA PHE A 195 2.01 -3.42 -11.55
C PHE A 195 1.26 -3.82 -12.82
N THR A 196 1.90 -3.66 -13.98
CA THR A 196 1.31 -3.99 -15.28
C THR A 196 2.38 -4.13 -16.35
N LYS A 197 2.12 -4.90 -17.41
CA LYS A 197 3.09 -5.05 -18.50
C LYS A 197 3.42 -3.71 -19.16
N ALA A 198 4.66 -3.52 -19.62
CA ALA A 198 5.13 -2.26 -20.18
C ALA A 198 4.37 -1.81 -21.45
N ASP A 199 3.82 -2.76 -22.21
CA ASP A 199 3.07 -2.54 -23.45
C ASP A 199 1.59 -2.17 -23.23
N VAL A 200 1.08 -2.23 -22.00
CA VAL A 200 -0.31 -1.90 -21.68
C VAL A 200 -0.54 -0.40 -21.83
N ASP A 201 -1.50 -0.03 -22.67
CA ASP A 201 -1.99 1.33 -22.82
C ASP A 201 -3.25 1.54 -21.97
N PHE A 202 -3.18 2.48 -21.03
CA PHE A 202 -4.27 2.76 -20.09
C PHE A 202 -5.49 3.42 -20.74
N ASP A 203 -5.32 4.10 -21.87
CA ASP A 203 -6.41 4.76 -22.57
C ASP A 203 -7.33 3.76 -23.28
N THR A 204 -6.76 2.64 -23.73
CA THR A 204 -7.45 1.59 -24.49
C THR A 204 -8.01 0.45 -23.61
N LEU A 205 -7.87 0.53 -22.28
CA LEU A 205 -8.44 -0.50 -21.39
C LEU A 205 -9.97 -0.57 -21.51
N PRO A 206 -10.55 -1.77 -21.36
CA PRO A 206 -11.98 -1.96 -21.55
C PRO A 206 -12.80 -1.22 -20.48
N PRO A 207 -14.08 -0.88 -20.78
CA PRO A 207 -14.93 -0.12 -19.86
C PRO A 207 -15.26 -0.80 -18.53
N ASP A 208 -15.01 -2.11 -18.42
CA ASP A 208 -15.21 -2.90 -17.22
C ASP A 208 -13.91 -3.14 -16.43
N ASN A 209 -12.77 -2.64 -16.91
CA ASN A 209 -11.49 -2.75 -16.22
C ASN A 209 -11.52 -1.98 -14.88
N THR A 210 -11.15 -2.67 -13.79
CA THR A 210 -11.16 -2.12 -12.44
C THR A 210 -10.21 -0.93 -12.29
N TRP A 211 -8.98 -1.05 -12.80
CA TRP A 211 -7.99 0.03 -12.76
C TRP A 211 -8.50 1.31 -13.41
N LYS A 212 -8.99 1.22 -14.66
CA LYS A 212 -9.44 2.39 -15.42
C LYS A 212 -10.64 3.11 -14.81
N ASN A 213 -11.61 2.38 -14.26
CA ASN A 213 -12.93 2.95 -13.94
C ASN A 213 -13.24 3.03 -12.43
N TRP A 214 -12.50 2.31 -11.57
CA TRP A 214 -12.70 2.31 -10.12
C TRP A 214 -11.47 2.84 -9.38
N GLU A 215 -10.28 2.34 -9.68
CA GLU A 215 -9.07 2.61 -8.88
C GLU A 215 -8.41 3.93 -9.28
N LEU A 216 -8.01 4.10 -10.54
CA LEU A 216 -7.31 5.30 -11.01
C LEU A 216 -8.13 6.59 -10.80
N PRO A 217 -9.45 6.64 -11.12
CA PRO A 217 -10.25 7.81 -10.79
C PRO A 217 -10.31 8.16 -9.30
N ALA A 218 -10.28 7.15 -8.42
CA ALA A 218 -10.31 7.37 -6.98
C ALA A 218 -8.95 7.85 -6.46
N LEU A 219 -7.86 7.24 -6.94
CA LEU A 219 -6.49 7.65 -6.61
C LEU A 219 -6.20 9.10 -7.01
N THR A 220 -6.56 9.50 -8.23
CA THR A 220 -6.26 10.85 -8.73
C THR A 220 -7.09 11.96 -8.08
N ARG A 221 -8.13 11.60 -7.32
CA ARG A 221 -8.94 12.52 -6.50
C ARG A 221 -8.60 12.48 -5.02
N ASN A 222 -7.76 11.53 -4.60
CA ASN A 222 -7.38 11.34 -3.22
C ASN A 222 -6.24 12.32 -2.86
N ASP A 223 -6.54 13.27 -1.97
CA ASP A 223 -5.62 14.30 -1.53
C ASP A 223 -4.48 13.79 -0.64
N LYS A 224 -4.49 12.51 -0.27
CA LYS A 224 -3.38 11.86 0.45
C LYS A 224 -2.40 11.18 -0.48
N VAL A 225 -2.72 10.99 -1.76
CA VAL A 225 -1.81 10.37 -2.75
C VAL A 225 -0.87 11.43 -3.31
N ASP A 226 0.42 11.13 -3.28
CA ASP A 226 1.48 12.01 -3.79
C ASP A 226 1.84 11.69 -5.23
N ARG A 227 1.95 10.40 -5.57
CA ARG A 227 2.25 9.92 -6.92
C ARG A 227 1.85 8.48 -7.13
N ILE A 228 1.58 8.15 -8.39
CA ILE A 228 1.31 6.80 -8.86
C ILE A 228 2.47 6.36 -9.74
N ILE A 229 3.13 5.27 -9.37
CA ILE A 229 4.29 4.71 -10.07
C ILE A 229 3.87 3.41 -10.76
N ARG A 230 4.14 3.33 -12.06
CA ARG A 230 3.98 2.13 -12.86
C ARG A 230 5.30 1.37 -12.94
N THR A 231 5.22 0.05 -12.84
CA THR A 231 6.33 -0.86 -13.13
C THR A 231 5.82 -2.14 -13.80
N ASP A 232 6.65 -2.77 -14.62
CA ASP A 232 6.40 -4.09 -15.19
C ASP A 232 7.15 -5.14 -14.37
N PRO A 233 6.46 -5.98 -13.58
CA PRO A 233 7.13 -6.99 -12.78
C PRO A 233 7.67 -8.17 -13.60
N THR A 234 7.43 -8.20 -14.91
CA THR A 234 7.93 -9.21 -15.84
C THR A 234 9.07 -8.69 -16.72
N ASP A 235 9.40 -7.40 -16.62
CA ASP A 235 10.57 -6.85 -17.28
C ASP A 235 11.85 -7.32 -16.57
N GLY A 236 12.84 -7.73 -17.36
CA GLY A 236 14.11 -8.26 -16.88
C GLY A 236 15.21 -7.21 -16.74
N SER A 237 14.88 -5.92 -16.91
CA SER A 237 15.82 -4.81 -16.79
C SER A 237 16.34 -4.66 -15.34
N ASP A 238 17.62 -4.32 -15.21
CA ASP A 238 18.28 -3.98 -13.95
C ASP A 238 19.08 -2.67 -14.11
N PRO A 239 18.65 -1.54 -13.51
CA PRO A 239 17.51 -1.42 -12.60
C PRO A 239 16.15 -1.57 -13.32
N PRO A 240 15.08 -1.98 -12.61
CA PRO A 240 13.75 -2.06 -13.17
C PRO A 240 13.26 -0.72 -13.72
N ILE A 241 12.51 -0.78 -14.81
CA ILE A 241 11.88 0.42 -15.39
C ILE A 241 10.68 0.83 -14.54
N THR A 242 10.77 2.02 -13.96
CA THR A 242 9.66 2.66 -13.24
C THR A 242 9.25 3.96 -13.92
N ARG A 243 7.94 4.27 -13.90
CA ARG A 243 7.40 5.48 -14.52
C ARG A 243 6.33 6.11 -13.62
N VAL A 244 6.49 7.39 -13.30
CA VAL A 244 5.39 8.17 -12.71
C VAL A 244 4.33 8.41 -13.79
N ILE A 245 3.09 7.99 -13.52
CA ILE A 245 1.96 8.13 -14.46
C ILE A 245 0.94 9.18 -14.01
N TRP A 246 1.03 9.61 -12.76
CA TRP A 246 0.26 10.70 -12.17
C TRP A 246 0.97 11.16 -10.90
N GLN A 247 0.91 12.45 -10.60
CA GLN A 247 1.40 13.01 -9.35
C GLN A 247 0.51 14.16 -8.87
N ARG A 248 0.57 14.47 -7.58
CA ARG A 248 -0.15 15.59 -6.96
C ARG A 248 0.14 16.88 -7.73
N GLY A 249 -0.91 17.52 -8.22
CA GLY A 249 -0.84 18.71 -9.07
C GLY A 249 -1.23 18.43 -10.52
N ASP A 250 -1.17 17.17 -10.96
CA ASP A 250 -1.79 16.74 -12.21
C ASP A 250 -3.32 16.77 -12.08
N PRO A 251 -4.05 17.03 -13.17
CA PRO A 251 -5.51 16.97 -13.13
C PRO A 251 -5.99 15.55 -12.78
N PRO A 252 -7.12 15.41 -12.07
CA PRO A 252 -7.75 14.11 -11.90
C PRO A 252 -8.19 13.55 -13.26
N THR A 253 -8.41 12.24 -13.34
CA THR A 253 -9.03 11.67 -14.55
C THR A 253 -10.40 12.30 -14.80
N ALA A 254 -10.78 12.44 -16.07
CA ALA A 254 -12.03 13.12 -16.45
C ALA A 254 -13.28 12.47 -15.83
N ASN A 255 -13.29 11.14 -15.70
CA ASN A 255 -14.41 10.38 -15.15
C ASN A 255 -14.25 10.22 -13.63
N GLU A 256 -15.37 10.26 -12.91
CA GLU A 256 -15.44 9.90 -11.49
C GLU A 256 -15.27 8.39 -11.28
N PRO A 257 -14.88 7.94 -10.07
CA PRO A 257 -14.89 6.53 -9.70
C PRO A 257 -16.29 5.96 -9.86
N ARG A 258 -16.40 4.82 -10.56
CA ARG A 258 -17.69 4.29 -11.02
C ARG A 258 -18.63 3.85 -9.90
N GLY A 259 -18.11 3.51 -8.72
CA GLY A 259 -18.94 3.06 -7.59
C GLY A 259 -19.57 1.69 -7.82
N LEU A 260 -20.65 1.39 -7.08
CA LEU A 260 -21.34 0.11 -7.21
C LEU A 260 -22.08 0.05 -8.55
N VAL A 261 -21.81 -0.99 -9.34
CA VAL A 261 -22.59 -1.31 -10.53
C VAL A 261 -23.40 -2.55 -10.19
N GLU A 262 -24.72 -2.40 -10.09
CA GLU A 262 -25.62 -3.54 -9.89
C GLU A 262 -25.62 -4.38 -11.17
N SER A 263 -25.24 -5.66 -11.02
CA SER A 263 -25.20 -6.66 -12.09
C SER A 263 -26.58 -7.25 -12.36
#